data_AF-A0A2H0Q9R6-F1
#
_entry.id   AF-A0A2H0Q9R6-F1
#
_cell.length_a   1.000
_cell.length_b   1.000
_cell.length_c   1.000
_cell.angle_alpha   90.00
_cell.angle_beta   90.00
_cell.angle_gamma   90.00
#
_symmetry.space_group_name_H-M   'P 1'
#
loop_
_entity.id
_entity.type
_entity.pdbx_description
1 polymer ?
#
loop_
_entity_poly.entity_id
_entity_poly.type
_entity_poly.pdbx_seq_one_letter_code
_entity_poly.pdbx_strand_id
1 'polypeptide(L)'
;MISSIHLLQDILKMKFPWNIWIHTMAFVNMAGAAYFFPSHYSIINLISMIVAFEIMTLIYKKYGFVRLLGLGHIIGWLPMLTYYAYKMNSINDPILSIWLKSVVVVNSISLIIDAIDVKRWLAGEKQSML
;
A
#
# COMPACT_ATOMS: atom_id res chain seq x y z
N MET A 1 17.45 4.66 8.24
CA MET A 1 16.76 5.26 9.40
C MET A 1 16.31 6.70 9.12
N ILE A 2 17.21 7.66 8.81
CA ILE A 2 16.82 9.06 8.51
C ILE A 2 15.86 9.17 7.30
N SER A 3 16.12 8.45 6.21
CA SER A 3 15.25 8.48 5.01
C SER A 3 13.83 7.96 5.26
N SER A 4 13.64 6.96 6.13
CA SER A 4 12.32 6.41 6.47
C SER A 4 11.49 7.42 7.25
N ILE A 5 12.12 8.19 8.14
CA ILE A 5 11.44 9.26 8.90
C ILE A 5 10.99 10.38 7.96
N HIS A 6 11.86 10.82 7.04
CA HIS A 6 11.50 11.84 6.05
C HIS A 6 10.40 11.36 5.08
N LEU A 7 10.45 10.10 4.65
CA LEU A 7 9.38 9.49 3.86
C LEU A 7 8.03 9.59 4.60
N LEU A 8 7.99 9.20 5.87
CA LEU A 8 6.78 9.30 6.69
C LEU A 8 6.31 10.75 6.86
N GLN A 9 7.23 11.69 7.11
CA GLN A 9 6.90 13.11 7.20
C GLN A 9 6.28 13.65 5.91
N ASP A 10 6.80 13.23 4.75
CA ASP A 10 6.32 13.68 3.45
C ASP A 10 4.97 13.04 3.08
N ILE A 11 4.76 11.76 3.42
CA ILE A 11 3.45 11.11 3.34
C ILE A 11 2.38 11.91 4.10
N LEU A 12 2.71 12.38 5.31
CA LEU A 12 1.79 13.15 6.16
C LEU A 12 1.50 14.57 5.64
N LYS A 13 2.37 15.14 4.78
CA LYS A 13 2.19 16.47 4.19
C LYS A 13 1.35 16.47 2.91
N MET A 14 0.95 15.30 2.41
CA MET A 14 0.19 15.22 1.17
C MET A 14 -1.09 16.05 1.24
N LYS A 15 -1.42 16.72 0.13
CA LYS A 15 -2.60 17.59 0.05
C LYS A 15 -3.86 16.77 -0.17
N PHE A 16 -5.00 17.38 0.14
CA PHE A 16 -6.31 16.83 -0.23
C PHE A 16 -6.38 16.57 -1.74
N PRO A 17 -6.97 15.44 -2.19
CA PRO A 17 -7.64 14.39 -1.42
C PRO A 17 -6.73 13.24 -0.94
N TRP A 18 -5.45 13.27 -1.28
CA TRP A 18 -4.53 12.14 -1.12
C TRP A 18 -4.20 11.81 0.34
N ASN A 19 -4.17 12.81 1.22
CA ASN A 19 -4.04 12.57 2.65
C ASN A 19 -5.16 11.66 3.16
N ILE A 20 -6.42 11.95 2.83
CA ILE A 20 -7.56 11.14 3.28
C ILE A 20 -7.41 9.71 2.73
N TRP A 21 -7.09 9.58 1.45
CA TRP A 21 -6.91 8.27 0.81
C TRP A 21 -5.85 7.42 1.53
N ILE A 22 -4.70 7.99 1.88
CA ILE A 22 -3.63 7.29 2.58
C ILE A 22 -4.05 6.87 3.98
N HIS A 23 -4.79 7.71 4.71
CA HIS A 23 -5.30 7.34 6.03
C HIS A 23 -6.33 6.21 5.93
N THR A 24 -7.20 6.23 4.89
CA THR A 24 -8.12 5.13 4.61
C THR A 24 -7.38 3.83 4.34
N MET A 25 -6.36 3.86 3.47
CA MET A 25 -5.54 2.67 3.19
C MET A 25 -4.84 2.16 4.45
N ALA A 26 -4.20 3.04 5.21
CA ALA A 26 -3.51 2.69 6.44
C ALA A 26 -4.48 2.06 7.45
N PHE A 27 -5.68 2.62 7.60
CA PHE A 27 -6.71 2.07 8.47
C PHE A 27 -7.14 0.65 8.05
N VAL A 28 -7.49 0.45 6.77
CA VAL A 28 -7.96 -0.85 6.25
C VAL A 28 -6.89 -1.93 6.40
N ASN A 29 -5.63 -1.60 6.13
CA ASN A 29 -4.53 -2.55 6.21
C ASN A 29 -4.06 -2.79 7.66
N MET A 30 -3.93 -1.75 8.48
CA MET A 30 -3.36 -1.87 9.83
C MET A 30 -4.40 -2.26 10.88
N ALA A 31 -5.54 -1.57 10.93
CA ALA A 31 -6.56 -1.84 11.97
C ALA A 31 -7.19 -3.21 11.78
N GLY A 32 -7.47 -3.58 10.53
CA GLY A 32 -7.97 -4.92 10.22
C GLY A 32 -6.95 -6.02 10.49
N ALA A 33 -5.68 -5.84 10.10
CA ALA A 33 -4.64 -6.83 10.42
C ALA A 33 -4.43 -6.98 11.93
N ALA A 34 -4.48 -5.88 12.70
CA ALA A 34 -4.38 -5.92 14.15
C ALA A 34 -5.56 -6.66 14.79
N TYR A 35 -6.78 -6.42 14.31
CA TYR A 35 -7.99 -7.10 14.81
C TYR A 35 -7.96 -8.62 14.57
N PHE A 36 -7.50 -9.05 13.40
CA PHE A 36 -7.43 -10.46 13.02
C PHE A 36 -6.08 -11.13 13.36
N PHE A 37 -5.18 -10.48 14.08
CA PHE A 37 -3.90 -11.06 14.45
C PHE A 37 -4.08 -12.21 15.47
N PRO A 38 -3.36 -13.35 15.35
CA PRO A 38 -2.33 -13.72 14.37
C PRO A 38 -2.84 -14.64 13.25
N SER A 39 -3.98 -14.33 12.62
CA SER A 39 -4.46 -15.11 11.48
C SER A 39 -3.45 -15.11 10.33
N HIS A 40 -3.40 -16.19 9.56
CA HIS A 40 -2.54 -16.31 8.38
C HIS A 40 -2.69 -15.11 7.41
N TYR A 41 -3.92 -14.62 7.21
CA TYR A 41 -4.18 -13.44 6.38
C TYR A 41 -3.63 -12.15 7.00
N SER A 42 -3.78 -11.93 8.32
CA SER A 42 -3.17 -10.76 8.97
C SER A 42 -1.65 -10.72 8.82
N ILE A 43 -0.99 -11.88 8.95
CA ILE A 43 0.47 -11.99 8.84
C ILE A 43 0.93 -11.68 7.41
N ILE A 44 0.27 -12.23 6.39
CA ILE A 44 0.57 -11.90 4.98
C ILE A 44 0.39 -10.40 4.74
N ASN A 45 -0.68 -9.80 5.26
CA ASN A 45 -0.93 -8.38 5.11
C ASN A 45 0.21 -7.53 5.69
N LEU A 46 0.60 -7.83 6.93
CA LEU A 46 1.68 -7.11 7.62
C LEU A 46 3.03 -7.27 6.90
N ILE A 47 3.36 -8.49 6.45
CA ILE A 47 4.58 -8.73 5.66
C ILE A 47 4.56 -7.90 4.37
N SER A 48 3.42 -7.88 3.66
CA SER A 48 3.27 -7.13 2.41
C SER A 48 3.42 -5.62 2.62
N MET A 49 2.92 -5.10 3.74
CA MET A 49 3.10 -3.70 4.15
C MET A 49 4.57 -3.37 4.43
N ILE A 50 5.28 -4.24 5.17
CA ILE A 50 6.71 -4.07 5.46
C ILE A 50 7.52 -4.07 4.16
N VAL A 51 7.29 -5.05 3.27
CA VAL A 51 7.98 -5.15 1.97
C VAL A 51 7.74 -3.89 1.13
N ALA A 52 6.50 -3.42 1.03
CA ALA A 52 6.18 -2.20 0.30
C ALA A 52 6.92 -0.98 0.87
N PHE A 53 6.88 -0.80 2.20
CA PHE A 53 7.53 0.33 2.87
C PHE A 53 9.06 0.34 2.71
N GLU A 54 9.70 -0.83 2.77
CA GLU A 54 11.15 -0.95 2.55
C GLU A 54 11.52 -0.58 1.11
N ILE A 55 10.77 -1.06 0.11
CA ILE A 55 10.99 -0.70 -1.29
C ILE A 55 10.80 0.80 -1.50
N MET A 56 9.73 1.39 -0.95
CA MET A 56 9.50 2.83 -0.99
C MET A 56 10.65 3.61 -0.35
N THR A 57 11.16 3.15 0.79
CA THR A 57 12.30 3.78 1.47
C THR A 57 13.55 3.77 0.59
N LEU A 58 13.83 2.65 -0.09
CA LEU A 58 14.97 2.53 -1.01
C LEU A 58 14.82 3.47 -2.22
N ILE A 59 13.63 3.57 -2.80
CA ILE A 59 13.33 4.48 -3.90
C ILE A 59 13.46 5.93 -3.44
N TYR A 60 12.86 6.28 -2.29
CA TYR A 60 12.88 7.62 -1.71
C TYR A 60 14.31 8.09 -1.45
N LYS A 61 15.18 7.22 -0.94
CA LYS A 61 16.59 7.54 -0.71
C LYS A 61 17.31 8.00 -1.98
N LYS A 62 16.92 7.48 -3.15
CA LYS A 62 17.57 7.77 -4.44
C LYS A 62 16.90 8.89 -5.23
N TYR A 63 15.56 8.98 -5.16
CA TYR A 63 14.78 9.85 -6.04
C TYR A 63 13.91 10.88 -5.29
N GLY A 64 13.84 10.81 -3.96
CA GLY A 64 12.95 11.66 -3.15
C GLY A 64 11.47 11.26 -3.26
N PHE A 65 10.59 12.21 -2.93
CA PHE A 65 9.13 11.99 -2.92
C PHE A 65 8.51 12.06 -4.33
N VAL A 66 8.80 11.07 -5.17
CA VAL A 66 8.37 11.03 -6.57
C VAL A 66 7.35 9.93 -6.83
N ARG A 67 6.65 10.04 -7.97
CA ARG A 67 5.65 9.06 -8.46
C ARG A 67 6.13 7.61 -8.50
N LEU A 68 7.44 7.38 -8.62
CA LEU A 68 8.03 6.04 -8.64
C LEU A 68 7.80 5.25 -7.33
N LEU A 69 7.50 5.93 -6.22
CA LEU A 69 7.23 5.28 -4.94
C LEU A 69 6.10 4.24 -5.00
N GLY A 70 5.14 4.40 -5.92
CA GLY A 70 4.06 3.42 -6.12
C GLY A 70 4.54 2.01 -6.49
N LEU A 71 5.79 1.85 -6.97
CA LEU A 71 6.39 0.52 -7.18
C LEU A 71 6.46 -0.32 -5.90
N GLY A 72 6.60 0.33 -4.73
CA GLY A 72 6.60 -0.40 -3.46
C GLY A 72 5.29 -1.15 -3.24
N HIS A 73 4.15 -0.51 -3.48
CA HIS A 73 2.85 -1.15 -3.40
C HIS A 73 2.70 -2.24 -4.47
N ILE A 74 3.10 -1.97 -5.72
CA ILE A 74 2.98 -2.96 -6.80
C ILE A 74 3.75 -4.25 -6.44
N ILE A 75 4.99 -4.14 -5.97
CA ILE A 75 5.80 -5.32 -5.64
C ILE A 75 5.32 -5.98 -4.34
N GLY A 76 4.99 -5.20 -3.31
CA GLY A 76 4.60 -5.72 -2.01
C GLY A 76 3.18 -6.29 -1.98
N TRP A 77 2.22 -5.66 -2.64
CA TRP A 77 0.80 -5.98 -2.51
C TRP A 77 0.27 -6.89 -3.61
N LEU A 78 0.83 -6.87 -4.81
CA LEU A 78 0.29 -7.67 -5.92
C LEU A 78 0.23 -9.18 -5.58
N PRO A 79 1.27 -9.83 -5.02
CA PRO A 79 1.20 -11.24 -4.63
C PRO A 79 0.12 -11.51 -3.57
N MET A 80 0.03 -10.64 -2.55
CA MET A 80 -0.98 -10.73 -1.51
C MET A 80 -2.39 -10.61 -2.06
N LEU A 81 -2.62 -9.63 -2.93
CA LEU A 81 -3.94 -9.39 -3.53
C LEU A 81 -4.37 -10.54 -4.41
N THR A 82 -3.46 -11.10 -5.22
CA THR A 82 -3.75 -12.31 -5.99
C THR A 82 -4.13 -13.48 -5.07
N TYR A 83 -3.41 -13.66 -3.95
CA TYR A 83 -3.72 -14.70 -2.99
C TYR A 83 -5.09 -14.50 -2.31
N TYR A 84 -5.40 -13.30 -1.85
CA TYR A 84 -6.69 -13.00 -1.24
C TYR A 84 -7.83 -13.13 -2.23
N ALA A 85 -7.63 -12.67 -3.47
CA ALA A 85 -8.63 -12.80 -4.51
C ALA A 85 -8.99 -14.26 -4.80
N TYR A 86 -7.99 -15.15 -4.79
CA TYR A 86 -8.20 -16.58 -4.96
C TYR A 86 -8.90 -17.24 -3.77
N LYS A 87 -8.63 -16.79 -2.54
CA LYS A 87 -9.14 -17.42 -1.31
C LYS A 87 -10.45 -16.83 -0.79
N MET A 88 -10.88 -15.66 -1.24
CA MET A 88 -11.99 -14.92 -0.62
C MET A 88 -13.33 -15.68 -0.57
N ASN A 89 -13.59 -16.56 -1.55
CA ASN A 89 -14.82 -17.34 -1.63
C ASN A 89 -14.81 -18.60 -0.75
N SER A 90 -13.66 -18.96 -0.18
CA SER A 90 -13.51 -20.11 0.71
C SER A 90 -13.51 -19.73 2.19
N ILE A 91 -13.74 -18.46 2.52
CA ILE A 91 -13.71 -17.95 3.89
C ILE A 91 -15.10 -18.04 4.50
N ASN A 92 -15.23 -18.86 5.53
CA ASN A 92 -16.48 -19.07 6.24
C ASN A 92 -16.78 -17.97 7.28
N ASP A 93 -15.74 -17.29 7.79
CA ASP A 93 -15.92 -16.17 8.72
C ASP A 93 -16.40 -14.92 7.95
N PRO A 94 -17.63 -14.43 8.20
CA PRO A 94 -18.19 -13.31 7.46
C PRO A 94 -17.43 -12.00 7.69
N ILE A 95 -16.92 -11.75 8.91
CA ILE A 95 -16.23 -10.49 9.23
C ILE A 95 -14.84 -10.50 8.58
N LEU A 96 -14.13 -11.63 8.65
CA LEU A 96 -12.86 -11.81 7.95
C LEU A 96 -13.03 -11.66 6.44
N SER A 97 -14.09 -12.25 5.86
CA SER A 97 -14.41 -12.13 4.44
C SER A 97 -14.65 -10.68 4.02
N ILE A 98 -15.40 -9.91 4.83
CA ILE A 98 -15.64 -8.47 4.58
C ILE A 98 -14.32 -7.68 4.63
N TRP A 99 -13.47 -7.95 5.62
CA TRP A 99 -12.18 -7.27 5.70
C TRP A 99 -11.28 -7.60 4.51
N LEU A 100 -11.12 -8.87 4.12
CA LEU A 100 -10.30 -9.21 2.95
C LEU A 100 -10.85 -8.62 1.65
N LYS A 101 -12.18 -8.60 1.46
CA LYS A 101 -12.80 -7.91 0.32
C LYS A 101 -12.48 -6.41 0.35
N SER A 102 -12.51 -5.79 1.53
CA SER A 102 -12.16 -4.37 1.70
C SER A 102 -10.69 -4.10 1.34
N VAL A 103 -9.77 -4.95 1.81
CA VAL A 103 -8.34 -4.89 1.44
C VAL A 103 -8.17 -5.05 -0.07
N VAL A 104 -8.83 -6.04 -0.68
CA VAL A 104 -8.76 -6.28 -2.12
C VAL A 104 -9.24 -5.07 -2.90
N VAL A 105 -10.40 -4.49 -2.56
CA VAL A 105 -10.96 -3.33 -3.27
C VAL A 105 -10.06 -2.10 -3.10
N VAL A 106 -9.72 -1.73 -1.87
CA VAL A 106 -8.97 -0.50 -1.56
C VAL A 106 -7.55 -0.55 -2.14
N ASN A 107 -6.84 -1.67 -1.95
CA ASN A 107 -5.49 -1.79 -2.45
C ASN A 107 -5.47 -1.96 -3.98
N SER A 108 -6.49 -2.56 -4.61
CA SER A 108 -6.57 -2.61 -6.08
C SER A 108 -6.74 -1.22 -6.71
N ILE A 109 -7.60 -0.38 -6.12
CA ILE A 109 -7.74 1.03 -6.56
C ILE A 109 -6.39 1.74 -6.46
N SER A 110 -5.66 1.51 -5.36
CA SER A 110 -4.35 2.09 -5.13
C SER A 110 -3.31 1.61 -6.14
N LEU A 111 -3.28 0.30 -6.45
CA LEU A 111 -2.40 -0.25 -7.48
C LEU A 111 -2.66 0.34 -8.87
N ILE A 112 -3.90 0.67 -9.20
CA ILE A 112 -4.22 1.36 -10.46
C ILE A 112 -3.59 2.77 -10.47
N ILE A 113 -3.75 3.50 -9.36
CA ILE A 113 -3.13 4.84 -9.20
C ILE A 113 -1.59 4.72 -9.28
N ASP A 114 -1.01 3.77 -8.56
CA ASP A 114 0.44 3.52 -8.56
C ASP A 114 0.95 3.18 -9.97
N ALA A 115 0.23 2.34 -10.73
CA ALA A 115 0.60 1.99 -12.10
C ALA A 115 0.57 3.21 -13.03
N ILE A 116 -0.44 4.07 -12.89
CA ILE A 116 -0.53 5.33 -13.65
C ILE A 116 0.66 6.24 -13.28
N ASP A 117 0.97 6.37 -12.00
CA ASP A 117 2.06 7.22 -11.51
C ASP A 117 3.43 6.73 -11.98
N VAL A 118 3.68 5.42 -11.90
CA VAL A 118 4.90 4.81 -12.44
C VAL A 118 5.01 5.06 -13.94
N LYS A 119 3.91 4.88 -14.70
CA LYS A 119 3.90 5.16 -16.14
C LYS A 119 4.23 6.63 -16.44
N ARG A 120 3.63 7.58 -15.71
CA ARG A 120 3.90 9.03 -15.88
C ARG A 120 5.33 9.37 -15.52
N TRP A 121 5.86 8.77 -14.45
CA TRP A 121 7.26 8.94 -14.07
C TRP A 121 8.18 8.44 -15.18
N LEU A 122 7.94 7.25 -15.73
CA LEU A 122 8.70 6.70 -16.86
C LEU A 122 8.60 7.57 -18.11
N ALA A 123 7.45 8.22 -18.34
CA ALA A 123 7.24 9.18 -19.42
C ALA A 123 7.94 10.54 -19.21
N GLY A 124 8.60 10.77 -18.07
CA GLY A 124 9.43 11.95 -17.83
C GLY A 124 8.93 12.89 -16.72
N GLU A 125 7.78 12.62 -16.10
CA GLU A 125 7.31 13.40 -14.95
C GLU A 125 8.09 13.05 -13.68
N LYS A 126 9.29 13.64 -13.54
CA LYS A 126 10.22 13.39 -12.44
C LYS A 126 10.06 14.34 -11.24
N GLN A 127 9.11 15.27 -11.30
CA GLN A 127 8.88 16.25 -10.24
C GLN A 127 8.42 15.60 -8.93
N SER A 128 8.69 16.28 -7.82
CA SER A 128 8.19 15.92 -6.49
C SER A 128 6.65 15.97 -6.44
N MET A 129 6.06 15.12 -5.61
CA MET A 129 4.61 15.05 -5.39
C MET A 129 4.10 15.86 -4.19
N LEU A 130 4.98 16.62 -3.52
CA LEU A 130 4.61 17.51 -2.40
C LEU A 130 4.11 18.89 -2.88
#